data_AF-A0AA37WY55-F1
#
_entry.id   AF-A0AA37WY55-F1
#
_cell.length_a   1.000
_cell.length_b   1.000
_cell.length_c   1.000
_cell.angle_alpha   90.00
_cell.angle_beta   90.00
_cell.angle_gamma   90.00
#
_symmetry.space_group_name_H-M   'P 1'
#
loop_
_entity.id
_entity.type
_entity.pdbx_description
1 polymer ?
#
loop_
_entity_poly.entity_id
_entity_poly.type
_entity_poly.pdbx_seq_one_letter_code
_entity_poly.pdbx_strand_id
1 'polypeptide(L)'
;MTAKDTKKLGLTAQILLGMFLGVIIGLLLRNLFPDSEIIQQYFTEGLFDVMGSIFLSLLKMLVVPLVFVSLVCGTASLSEPSKLGRLGGKTLAFYLFTTAVAITLAIAAALLFHPGNASLAVEGMHYEVKEAPSLAQVIINIFPSNPIQSLTEGNMLQIIVFAIIFGVAISHIGERGRRVAEFFNDLNEVVMRVVTLIMMLAPFGVFALMAKLSLTLGLDTFESVAKYFGIVLIVLLIHGLLVYPALLKVLTGLNPLMFIRKMRDVQLFAFSTASSSATLPVTMQTAEHRMGADNKIASFTLPLGATVNMDGTAIMQGVATVFIAQVFGIDLSLSDYLMVILTATLASVGTAGVPGVGLIMLAMVLNQVGLPVEGIALIIGVDRLLDMVRTAVNVTGDSVATIIVAKSEGEFNEEIFNDPMASKKEIDIDSLEGNDLTRT
;
A
#
# COMPACT_ATOMS: atom_id res chain seq x y z
N MET A 1 3.85 -45.82 -4.09
CA MET A 1 4.29 -44.67 -4.90
C MET A 1 3.99 -43.42 -4.10
N THR A 2 5.00 -42.87 -3.43
CA THR A 2 4.90 -41.64 -2.64
C THR A 2 4.63 -40.47 -3.59
N ALA A 3 3.51 -39.77 -3.38
CA ALA A 3 3.24 -38.52 -4.07
C ALA A 3 4.43 -37.58 -3.84
N LYS A 4 5.07 -37.15 -4.93
CA LYS A 4 6.02 -36.03 -4.86
C LYS A 4 5.20 -34.82 -4.42
N ASP A 5 5.37 -34.40 -3.18
CA ASP A 5 5.00 -33.06 -2.72
C ASP A 5 5.80 -32.07 -3.55
N THR A 6 5.22 -31.68 -4.69
CA THR A 6 5.69 -30.50 -5.42
C THR A 6 5.38 -29.32 -4.50
N LYS A 7 6.41 -28.78 -3.84
CA LYS A 7 6.31 -27.51 -3.11
C LYS A 7 5.65 -26.50 -4.04
N LYS A 8 4.39 -26.17 -3.79
CA LYS A 8 3.66 -25.17 -4.57
C LYS A 8 4.41 -23.85 -4.41
N LEU A 9 4.79 -23.23 -5.53
CA LEU A 9 5.41 -21.92 -5.53
C LEU A 9 4.47 -20.92 -4.85
N GLY A 10 4.99 -20.13 -3.90
CA GLY A 10 4.22 -19.07 -3.26
C GLY A 10 3.75 -18.03 -4.29
N LEU A 11 2.65 -17.33 -3.99
CA LEU A 11 2.04 -16.35 -4.91
C LEU A 11 3.06 -15.31 -5.41
N THR A 12 3.95 -14.85 -4.54
CA THR A 12 5.07 -13.96 -4.89
C THR A 12 5.95 -14.53 -6.00
N ALA A 13 6.36 -15.78 -5.87
CA ALA A 13 7.22 -16.44 -6.86
C ALA A 13 6.47 -16.65 -8.19
N GLN A 14 5.17 -16.93 -8.15
CA GLN A 14 4.34 -17.05 -9.35
C GLN A 14 4.21 -15.72 -10.10
N ILE A 15 4.01 -14.61 -9.39
CA ILE A 15 3.95 -13.26 -10.00
C ILE A 15 5.30 -12.88 -10.60
N LEU A 16 6.41 -13.09 -9.87
CA LEU A 16 7.76 -12.79 -10.38
C LEU A 16 8.10 -13.63 -11.61
N LEU A 17 7.73 -14.91 -11.60
CA LEU A 17 7.88 -15.79 -12.76
C LEU A 17 7.01 -15.30 -13.93
N GLY A 18 5.76 -14.92 -13.68
CA GLY A 18 4.86 -14.35 -14.69
C GLY A 18 5.41 -13.07 -15.31
N MET A 19 5.93 -12.15 -14.50
CA MET A 19 6.62 -10.94 -14.97
C MET A 19 7.82 -11.31 -15.85
N PHE A 20 8.72 -12.17 -15.36
CA PHE A 20 9.93 -12.53 -16.08
C PHE A 20 9.63 -13.21 -17.43
N LEU A 21 8.69 -14.16 -17.44
CA LEU A 21 8.24 -14.82 -18.66
C LEU A 21 7.55 -13.84 -19.61
N GLY A 22 6.75 -12.91 -19.10
CA GLY A 22 6.08 -11.88 -19.90
C GLY A 22 7.10 -11.00 -20.62
N VAL A 23 8.12 -10.51 -19.89
CA VAL A 23 9.21 -9.71 -20.48
C VAL A 23 9.96 -10.50 -21.54
N ILE A 24 10.38 -11.74 -21.25
CA ILE A 24 11.11 -12.56 -22.21
C ILE A 24 10.29 -12.82 -23.46
N ILE A 25 9.03 -13.24 -23.31
CA ILE A 25 8.17 -13.56 -24.44
C ILE A 25 7.90 -12.31 -25.27
N GLY A 26 7.60 -11.16 -24.64
CA GLY A 26 7.37 -9.92 -25.37
C GLY A 26 8.62 -9.46 -26.14
N LEU A 27 9.81 -9.51 -25.53
CA LEU A 27 11.07 -9.18 -26.22
C LEU A 27 11.42 -10.16 -27.33
N LEU A 28 11.18 -11.46 -27.14
CA LEU A 28 11.41 -12.47 -28.18
C LEU A 28 10.48 -12.26 -29.37
N LEU A 29 9.18 -12.05 -29.11
CA LEU A 29 8.21 -11.79 -30.17
C LEU A 29 8.57 -10.52 -30.95
N ARG A 30 8.98 -9.45 -30.26
CA ARG A 30 9.45 -8.21 -30.88
C ARG A 30 10.68 -8.41 -31.78
N ASN A 31 11.69 -9.13 -31.29
CA ASN A 31 12.97 -9.29 -31.99
C ASN A 31 12.92 -10.31 -33.13
N LEU A 32 12.13 -11.38 -32.96
CA LEU A 32 12.01 -12.43 -33.98
C LEU A 32 11.04 -12.05 -35.11
N PHE A 33 10.07 -11.19 -34.82
CA PHE A 33 9.02 -10.80 -35.76
C PHE A 33 8.77 -9.28 -35.70
N PRO A 34 9.78 -8.47 -36.05
CA PRO A 34 9.61 -7.02 -36.10
C PRO A 34 8.51 -6.65 -37.10
N ASP A 35 7.65 -5.69 -36.72
CA ASP A 35 6.57 -5.12 -37.54
C ASP A 35 5.55 -6.13 -38.10
N SER A 36 5.40 -7.29 -37.46
CA SER A 36 4.39 -8.29 -37.85
C SER A 36 2.99 -7.86 -37.43
N GLU A 37 2.13 -7.51 -38.41
CA GLU A 37 0.72 -7.17 -38.19
C GLU A 37 -0.03 -8.27 -37.42
N ILE A 38 0.31 -9.54 -37.64
CA ILE A 38 -0.32 -10.69 -36.95
C ILE A 38 0.00 -10.67 -35.45
N ILE A 39 1.23 -10.31 -35.07
CA ILE A 39 1.62 -10.23 -33.65
C ILE A 39 1.03 -8.99 -33.00
N GLN A 40 0.98 -7.87 -33.70
CA GLN A 40 0.30 -6.68 -33.20
C GLN A 40 -1.18 -6.96 -32.95
N GLN A 41 -1.90 -7.47 -33.95
CA GLN A 41 -3.35 -7.66 -33.87
C GLN A 41 -3.76 -8.79 -32.90
N TYR A 42 -3.15 -9.97 -32.98
CA TYR A 42 -3.62 -11.13 -32.20
C TYR A 42 -2.99 -11.23 -30.81
N PHE A 43 -1.72 -10.87 -30.66
CA PHE A 43 -1.02 -10.99 -29.37
C PHE A 43 -1.06 -9.67 -28.60
N THR A 44 -0.65 -8.57 -29.22
CA THR A 44 -0.48 -7.27 -28.52
C THR A 44 -1.82 -6.62 -28.19
N GLU A 45 -2.68 -6.43 -29.20
CA GLU A 45 -4.02 -5.83 -29.06
C GLU A 45 -5.11 -6.88 -28.77
N GLY A 46 -4.82 -8.15 -29.01
CA GLY A 46 -5.71 -9.26 -28.70
C GLY A 46 -5.46 -9.83 -27.32
N LEU A 47 -4.76 -10.97 -27.28
CA LEU A 47 -4.64 -11.80 -26.08
C LEU A 47 -4.09 -11.05 -24.86
N PHE A 48 -2.98 -10.33 -25.03
CA PHE A 48 -2.32 -9.66 -23.91
C PHE A 48 -3.08 -8.43 -23.44
N ASP A 49 -3.67 -7.64 -24.35
CA ASP A 49 -4.50 -6.51 -23.97
C ASP A 49 -5.77 -6.95 -23.25
N VAL A 50 -6.51 -7.93 -23.79
CA VAL A 50 -7.75 -8.42 -23.16
C VAL A 50 -7.47 -8.96 -21.76
N MET A 51 -6.44 -9.80 -21.60
CA MET A 51 -6.08 -10.33 -20.29
C MET A 51 -5.63 -9.24 -19.32
N GLY A 52 -4.78 -8.31 -19.78
CA GLY A 52 -4.28 -7.21 -18.96
C GLY A 52 -5.38 -6.24 -18.54
N SER A 53 -6.24 -5.84 -19.47
CA SER A 53 -7.34 -4.90 -19.26
C SER A 53 -8.44 -5.47 -18.37
N ILE A 54 -8.75 -6.77 -18.49
CA ILE A 54 -9.65 -7.46 -17.54
C ILE A 54 -9.05 -7.41 -16.14
N PHE A 55 -7.76 -7.73 -15.99
CA PHE A 55 -7.10 -7.69 -14.69
C PHE A 55 -7.11 -6.28 -14.08
N LEU A 56 -6.78 -5.24 -14.86
CA LEU A 56 -6.86 -3.85 -14.41
C LEU A 56 -8.28 -3.45 -14.01
N SER A 57 -9.30 -3.88 -14.77
CA SER A 57 -10.70 -3.59 -14.47
C SER A 57 -11.14 -4.25 -13.16
N LEU A 58 -10.69 -5.48 -12.88
CA LEU A 58 -10.94 -6.16 -11.61
C LEU A 58 -10.27 -5.43 -10.43
N LEU A 59 -9.06 -4.88 -10.62
CA LEU A 59 -8.42 -4.03 -9.61
C LEU A 59 -9.21 -2.74 -9.37
N LYS A 60 -9.64 -2.04 -10.43
CA LYS A 60 -10.45 -0.81 -10.34
C LYS A 60 -11.79 -1.06 -9.62
N MET A 61 -12.43 -2.20 -9.84
CA MET A 61 -13.70 -2.59 -9.21
C MET A 61 -13.61 -2.67 -7.69
N LEU A 62 -12.45 -3.07 -7.14
CA LEU A 62 -12.26 -3.23 -5.70
C LEU A 62 -12.10 -1.89 -4.95
N VAL A 63 -11.68 -0.83 -5.65
CA VAL A 63 -11.27 0.44 -5.04
C VAL A 63 -12.36 1.02 -4.13
N VAL A 64 -13.54 1.30 -4.69
CA VAL A 64 -14.61 2.02 -3.97
C VAL A 64 -15.16 1.21 -2.80
N PRO A 65 -15.57 -0.08 -2.96
CA PRO A 65 -16.11 -0.86 -1.85
C PRO A 65 -15.08 -1.07 -0.73
N LEU A 66 -13.83 -1.37 -1.08
CA LEU A 66 -12.77 -1.59 -0.11
C LEU A 66 -12.54 -0.33 0.72
N VAL A 67 -12.28 0.81 0.08
CA VAL A 67 -11.99 2.07 0.79
C VAL A 67 -13.14 2.44 1.71
N PHE A 68 -14.39 2.39 1.22
CA PHE A 68 -15.54 2.76 2.05
C PHE A 68 -15.70 1.83 3.26
N VAL A 69 -15.73 0.51 3.05
CA VAL A 69 -15.97 -0.47 4.12
C VAL A 69 -14.83 -0.45 5.13
N SER A 70 -13.58 -0.48 4.66
CA SER A 70 -12.41 -0.53 5.54
C SER A 70 -12.23 0.77 6.34
N LEU A 71 -12.55 1.94 5.77
CA LEU A 71 -12.55 3.21 6.53
C LEU A 71 -13.63 3.27 7.61
N VAL A 72 -14.84 2.79 7.30
CA VAL A 72 -15.90 2.70 8.30
C VAL A 72 -15.49 1.77 9.44
N CYS A 73 -14.90 0.60 9.14
CA CYS A 73 -14.37 -0.30 10.16
C CYS A 73 -13.27 0.36 10.99
N GLY A 74 -12.28 0.97 10.33
CA GLY A 74 -11.15 1.62 10.98
C GLY A 74 -11.57 2.72 11.94
N THR A 75 -12.50 3.59 11.52
CA THR A 75 -12.98 4.71 12.34
C THR A 75 -14.01 4.30 13.40
N ALA A 76 -14.81 3.25 13.15
CA ALA A 76 -15.76 2.71 14.13
C ALA A 76 -15.08 1.96 15.29
N SER A 77 -13.86 1.42 15.07
CA SER A 77 -13.08 0.70 16.08
C SER A 77 -12.60 1.58 17.26
N LEU A 78 -12.77 2.91 17.19
CA LEU A 78 -12.33 3.89 18.19
C LEU A 78 -13.27 4.00 19.42
N SER A 79 -13.89 2.90 19.83
CA SER A 79 -15.16 2.86 20.58
C SER A 79 -15.12 3.08 22.11
N GLU A 80 -14.04 3.58 22.71
CA GLU A 80 -14.06 4.00 24.14
C GLU A 80 -13.52 5.43 24.40
N PRO A 81 -14.37 6.39 24.84
CA PRO A 81 -14.04 7.82 24.87
C PRO A 81 -12.98 8.28 25.89
N SER A 82 -12.73 7.58 27.00
CA SER A 82 -12.02 8.20 28.14
C SER A 82 -10.50 7.95 28.20
N LYS A 83 -10.03 6.79 27.73
CA LYS A 83 -8.59 6.44 27.65
C LYS A 83 -8.19 5.95 26.26
N LEU A 84 -9.05 5.19 25.60
CA LEU A 84 -8.85 4.70 24.23
C LEU A 84 -8.90 5.83 23.21
N GLY A 85 -9.72 6.87 23.43
CA GLY A 85 -9.74 8.07 22.58
C GLY A 85 -8.42 8.85 22.57
N ARG A 86 -7.75 8.99 23.72
CA ARG A 86 -6.42 9.64 23.79
C ARG A 86 -5.36 8.79 23.10
N LEU A 87 -5.37 7.48 23.36
CA LEU A 87 -4.44 6.52 22.77
C LEU A 87 -4.58 6.45 21.25
N GLY A 88 -5.81 6.26 20.77
CA GLY A 88 -6.18 6.25 19.35
C GLY A 88 -5.89 7.58 18.67
N GLY A 89 -6.21 8.70 19.30
CA GLY A 89 -5.91 10.03 18.76
C GLY A 89 -4.41 10.27 18.56
N LYS A 90 -3.57 9.93 19.55
CA LYS A 90 -2.10 10.02 19.44
C LYS A 90 -1.57 9.12 18.32
N THR A 91 -2.05 7.89 18.26
CA THR A 91 -1.60 6.88 17.29
C THR A 91 -1.99 7.29 15.86
N LEU A 92 -3.25 7.67 15.65
CA LEU A 92 -3.76 8.11 14.35
C LEU A 92 -3.06 9.40 13.90
N ALA A 93 -2.88 10.38 14.79
CA ALA A 93 -2.16 11.60 14.47
C ALA A 93 -0.70 11.32 14.08
N PHE A 94 -0.04 10.39 14.77
CA PHE A 94 1.31 9.96 14.41
C PHE A 94 1.34 9.32 13.02
N TYR A 95 0.45 8.35 12.73
CA TYR A 95 0.39 7.70 11.42
C TYR A 95 0.08 8.68 10.29
N LEU A 96 -0.92 9.54 10.43
CA LEU A 96 -1.25 10.53 9.41
C LEU A 96 -0.07 11.50 9.16
N PHE A 97 0.63 11.88 10.21
CA PHE A 97 1.82 12.73 10.09
C PHE A 97 2.96 12.01 9.36
N THR A 98 3.27 10.77 9.73
CA THR A 98 4.35 10.01 9.07
C THR A 98 4.01 9.70 7.62
N THR A 99 2.76 9.37 7.30
CA THR A 99 2.30 9.16 5.92
C THR A 99 2.49 10.43 5.09
N ALA A 100 2.07 11.59 5.61
CA ALA A 100 2.21 12.87 4.93
C ALA A 100 3.68 13.22 4.66
N VAL A 101 4.57 12.98 5.64
CA VAL A 101 6.02 13.14 5.47
C VAL A 101 6.56 12.17 4.41
N ALA A 102 6.11 10.92 4.43
CA ALA A 102 6.56 9.86 3.52
C ALA A 102 6.23 10.20 2.05
N ILE A 103 4.99 10.59 1.76
CA ILE A 103 4.58 10.96 0.39
C ILE A 103 5.20 12.28 -0.06
N THR A 104 5.39 13.24 0.84
CA THR A 104 6.07 14.50 0.50
C THR A 104 7.53 14.23 0.11
N LEU A 105 8.23 13.37 0.86
CA LEU A 105 9.59 12.94 0.54
C LEU A 105 9.65 12.22 -0.81
N ALA A 106 8.66 11.37 -1.10
CA ALA A 106 8.55 10.64 -2.36
C ALA A 106 8.34 11.57 -3.57
N ILE A 107 7.40 12.50 -3.49
CA ILE A 107 7.13 13.48 -4.54
C ILE A 107 8.38 14.35 -4.76
N ALA A 108 9.00 14.84 -3.68
CA ALA A 108 10.21 15.65 -3.78
C ALA A 108 11.37 14.89 -4.45
N ALA A 109 11.58 13.62 -4.09
CA ALA A 109 12.60 12.79 -4.72
C ALA A 109 12.29 12.55 -6.21
N ALA A 110 11.05 12.23 -6.56
CA ALA A 110 10.66 12.00 -7.95
C ALA A 110 10.76 13.28 -8.82
N LEU A 111 10.45 14.44 -8.24
CA LEU A 111 10.66 15.74 -8.88
C LEU A 111 12.15 16.07 -9.05
N LEU A 112 13.02 15.64 -8.13
CA LEU A 112 14.45 15.89 -8.22
C LEU A 112 15.13 15.00 -9.28
N PHE A 113 14.76 13.72 -9.33
CA PHE A 113 15.42 12.73 -10.18
C PHE A 113 14.76 12.50 -11.54
N HIS A 114 13.54 13.02 -11.73
CA HIS A 114 12.79 12.95 -12.99
C HIS A 114 12.78 11.54 -13.62
N PRO A 115 12.15 10.54 -13.00
CA PRO A 115 12.21 9.16 -13.48
C PRO A 115 11.43 8.90 -14.78
N GLY A 116 10.45 9.73 -15.12
CA GLY A 116 9.65 9.57 -16.33
C GLY A 116 10.32 10.23 -17.54
N ASN A 117 10.15 9.60 -18.70
CA ASN A 117 10.61 10.11 -19.98
C ASN A 117 9.40 10.29 -20.91
N ALA A 118 9.19 11.49 -21.43
CA ALA A 118 8.06 11.83 -22.30
C ALA A 118 8.07 11.06 -23.64
N SER A 119 9.23 10.51 -24.06
CA SER A 119 9.31 9.63 -25.23
C SER A 119 8.63 8.27 -25.04
N LEU A 120 8.09 8.00 -23.84
CA LEU A 120 7.37 6.79 -23.47
C LEU A 120 5.84 6.95 -23.55
N ALA A 121 5.35 8.15 -23.85
CA ALA A 121 3.93 8.37 -24.10
C ALA A 121 3.50 7.48 -25.28
N VAL A 122 2.45 6.69 -25.08
CA VAL A 122 1.81 5.95 -26.17
C VAL A 122 1.17 6.99 -27.11
N GLU A 123 1.57 6.98 -28.39
CA GLU A 123 0.96 7.83 -29.41
C GLU A 123 -0.57 7.60 -29.42
N GLY A 124 -1.36 8.67 -29.21
CA GLY A 124 -2.82 8.65 -29.28
C GLY A 124 -3.58 8.93 -27.98
N MET A 125 -2.92 8.98 -26.82
CA MET A 125 -3.54 9.38 -25.55
C MET A 125 -3.52 10.90 -25.36
N HIS A 126 -4.23 11.65 -26.22
CA HIS A 126 -4.49 13.07 -25.98
C HIS A 126 -5.38 13.21 -24.74
N TYR A 127 -4.76 13.53 -23.60
CA TYR A 127 -5.47 13.89 -22.39
C TYR A 127 -5.83 15.38 -22.43
N GLU A 128 -7.13 15.70 -22.38
CA GLU A 128 -7.55 17.07 -22.11
C GLU A 128 -7.25 17.38 -20.64
N VAL A 129 -6.33 18.32 -20.42
CA VAL A 129 -6.02 18.85 -19.10
C VAL A 129 -7.31 19.42 -18.50
N LYS A 130 -7.89 18.73 -17.51
CA LYS A 130 -8.96 19.32 -16.69
C LYS A 130 -8.36 20.46 -15.88
N GLU A 131 -9.01 21.62 -15.89
CA GLU A 131 -8.61 22.72 -15.02
C GLU A 131 -8.62 22.27 -13.55
N ALA A 132 -7.49 22.42 -12.88
CA ALA A 132 -7.37 22.09 -11.46
C ALA A 132 -8.33 23.00 -10.66
N PRO A 133 -9.23 22.44 -9.83
CA PRO A 133 -10.11 23.24 -9.00
C PRO A 133 -9.30 24.09 -8.02
N SER A 134 -9.78 25.31 -7.74
CA SER A 134 -9.14 26.17 -6.73
C SER A 134 -9.06 25.47 -5.37
N LEU A 135 -8.09 25.82 -4.52
CA LEU A 135 -7.96 25.25 -3.17
C LEU A 135 -9.25 25.39 -2.34
N ALA A 136 -9.95 26.52 -2.49
CA ALA A 136 -11.24 26.73 -1.84
C ALA A 136 -12.30 25.73 -2.35
N GLN A 137 -12.35 25.49 -3.66
CA GLN A 137 -13.23 24.50 -4.25
C GLN A 137 -12.86 23.08 -3.84
N VAL A 138 -11.56 22.77 -3.71
CA VAL A 138 -11.09 21.49 -3.16
C VAL A 138 -11.63 21.30 -1.76
N ILE A 139 -11.47 22.28 -0.85
CA ILE A 139 -11.98 22.23 0.54
C ILE A 139 -13.49 22.05 0.58
N ILE A 140 -14.25 22.77 -0.25
CA ILE A 140 -15.71 22.62 -0.34
C ILE A 140 -16.07 21.22 -0.82
N ASN A 141 -15.39 20.74 -1.88
CA ASN A 141 -15.66 19.45 -2.50
C ASN A 141 -15.22 18.25 -1.65
N ILE A 142 -14.51 18.45 -0.54
CA ILE A 142 -14.24 17.40 0.46
C ILE A 142 -15.54 16.84 1.04
N PHE A 143 -16.54 17.70 1.22
CA PHE A 143 -17.82 17.32 1.83
C PHE A 143 -18.84 16.96 0.73
N PRO A 144 -19.27 15.68 0.63
CA PRO A 144 -20.27 15.31 -0.37
C PRO A 144 -21.64 15.89 -0.03
N SER A 145 -22.33 16.43 -1.04
CA SER A 145 -23.76 16.70 -0.97
C SER A 145 -24.60 15.41 -1.09
N ASN A 146 -24.08 14.39 -1.76
CA ASN A 146 -24.70 13.07 -1.91
C ASN A 146 -23.65 11.95 -1.88
N PRO A 147 -23.52 11.19 -0.76
CA PRO A 147 -22.51 10.15 -0.63
C PRO A 147 -22.73 8.97 -1.58
N ILE A 148 -23.98 8.68 -1.98
CA ILE A 148 -24.27 7.59 -2.93
C ILE A 148 -23.76 7.96 -4.32
N GLN A 149 -23.94 9.21 -4.72
CA GLN A 149 -23.39 9.71 -5.99
C GLN A 149 -21.86 9.66 -5.97
N SER A 150 -21.23 10.06 -4.85
CA SER A 150 -19.78 9.97 -4.69
C SER A 150 -19.26 8.53 -4.86
N LEU A 151 -19.97 7.54 -4.31
CA LEU A 151 -19.64 6.12 -4.48
C LEU A 151 -19.76 5.68 -5.96
N THR A 152 -20.79 6.13 -6.68
CA THR A 152 -20.97 5.76 -8.09
C THR A 152 -19.99 6.45 -9.04
N GLU A 153 -19.64 7.70 -8.76
CA GLU A 153 -18.72 8.50 -9.58
C GLU A 153 -17.25 8.26 -9.20
N GLY A 154 -16.98 7.56 -8.09
CA GLY A 154 -15.64 7.34 -7.59
C GLY A 154 -14.97 8.61 -7.06
N ASN A 155 -15.75 9.55 -6.51
CA ASN A 155 -15.23 10.76 -5.88
C ASN A 155 -14.57 10.41 -4.53
N MET A 156 -13.32 9.97 -4.59
CA MET A 156 -12.65 9.31 -3.46
C MET A 156 -12.53 10.18 -2.21
N LEU A 157 -12.15 11.46 -2.35
CA LEU A 157 -12.05 12.35 -1.20
C LEU A 157 -13.38 12.49 -0.43
N GLN A 158 -14.48 12.55 -1.17
CA GLN A 158 -15.83 12.60 -0.61
C GLN A 158 -16.23 11.28 0.05
N ILE A 159 -15.92 10.15 -0.59
CA ILE A 159 -16.16 8.81 -0.02
C ILE A 159 -15.41 8.68 1.31
N ILE A 160 -14.14 9.11 1.36
CA ILE A 160 -13.30 9.02 2.56
C ILE A 160 -13.90 9.85 3.70
N VAL A 161 -14.26 11.11 3.45
CA VAL A 161 -14.82 11.99 4.48
C VAL A 161 -16.17 11.48 4.97
N PHE A 162 -17.03 11.01 4.08
CA PHE A 162 -18.28 10.38 4.46
C PHE A 162 -18.04 9.12 5.31
N ALA A 163 -17.13 8.23 4.91
CA ALA A 163 -16.80 7.01 5.65
C ALA A 163 -16.28 7.31 7.06
N ILE A 164 -15.40 8.33 7.20
CA ILE A 164 -14.88 8.76 8.50
C ILE A 164 -16.00 9.30 9.39
N ILE A 165 -16.83 10.23 8.89
CA ILE A 165 -17.96 10.77 9.65
C ILE A 165 -18.93 9.66 10.07
N PHE A 166 -19.20 8.73 9.15
CA PHE A 166 -20.11 7.62 9.38
C PHE A 166 -19.57 6.63 10.43
N GLY A 167 -18.31 6.22 10.34
CA GLY A 167 -17.70 5.33 11.33
C GLY A 167 -17.51 5.98 12.70
N VAL A 168 -17.18 7.28 12.76
CA VAL A 168 -17.18 8.04 14.02
C VAL A 168 -18.59 8.10 14.62
N ALA A 169 -19.63 8.32 13.81
CA ALA A 169 -20.99 8.28 14.31
C ALA A 169 -21.34 6.89 14.87
N ILE A 170 -20.94 5.80 14.19
CA ILE A 170 -21.12 4.43 14.68
C ILE A 170 -20.49 4.24 16.07
N SER A 171 -19.29 4.75 16.30
CA SER A 171 -18.61 4.59 17.59
C SER A 171 -19.28 5.33 18.77
N HIS A 172 -20.12 6.33 18.49
CA HIS A 172 -20.77 7.17 19.51
C HIS A 172 -22.22 6.77 19.85
N ILE A 173 -22.81 5.77 19.18
CA ILE A 173 -24.23 5.40 19.35
C ILE A 173 -24.40 4.18 20.31
N GLY A 174 -23.30 3.69 20.92
CA GLY A 174 -23.33 2.59 21.89
C GLY A 174 -23.70 1.24 21.26
N GLU A 175 -24.55 0.43 21.89
CA GLU A 175 -24.91 -0.93 21.44
C GLU A 175 -25.47 -1.01 20.02
N ARG A 176 -26.21 0.02 19.55
CA ARG A 176 -26.69 0.04 18.16
C ARG A 176 -25.53 0.25 17.19
N GLY A 177 -24.60 1.12 17.55
CA GLY A 177 -23.36 1.34 16.81
C GLY A 177 -22.52 0.05 16.74
N ARG A 178 -22.34 -0.63 17.88
CA ARG A 178 -21.62 -1.92 17.95
C ARG A 178 -22.11 -2.95 16.94
N ARG A 179 -23.43 -3.13 16.82
CA ARG A 179 -24.04 -4.05 15.83
C ARG A 179 -23.77 -3.64 14.38
N VAL A 180 -23.75 -2.34 14.09
CA VAL A 180 -23.42 -1.85 12.74
C VAL A 180 -21.93 -2.03 12.46
N ALA A 181 -21.06 -1.77 13.44
CA ALA A 181 -19.62 -2.02 13.31
C ALA A 181 -19.32 -3.50 13.03
N GLU A 182 -19.98 -4.43 13.73
CA GLU A 182 -19.87 -5.88 13.48
C GLU A 182 -20.26 -6.24 12.05
N PHE A 183 -21.39 -5.72 11.54
CA PHE A 183 -21.78 -5.92 10.13
C PHE A 183 -20.73 -5.43 9.13
N PHE A 184 -20.14 -4.24 9.38
CA PHE A 184 -19.09 -3.70 8.52
C PHE A 184 -17.80 -4.53 8.59
N ASN A 185 -17.45 -5.07 9.76
CA ASN A 185 -16.31 -5.98 9.90
C ASN A 185 -16.53 -7.28 9.10
N ASP A 186 -17.72 -7.88 9.18
CA ASP A 186 -18.08 -9.06 8.38
C ASP A 186 -18.02 -8.74 6.87
N LEU A 187 -18.52 -7.57 6.47
CA LEU A 187 -18.47 -7.11 5.09
C LEU A 187 -17.01 -6.88 4.62
N ASN A 188 -16.16 -6.35 5.49
CA ASN A 188 -14.74 -6.16 5.21
C ASN A 188 -14.06 -7.50 4.91
N GLU A 189 -14.31 -8.54 5.71
CA GLU A 189 -13.79 -9.89 5.46
C GLU A 189 -14.24 -10.45 4.11
N VAL A 190 -15.50 -10.22 3.73
CA VAL A 190 -16.00 -10.62 2.40
C VAL A 190 -15.26 -9.88 1.29
N VAL A 191 -15.09 -8.56 1.39
CA VAL A 191 -14.35 -7.76 0.40
C VAL A 191 -12.90 -8.24 0.30
N MET A 192 -12.26 -8.51 1.43
CA MET A 192 -10.89 -9.06 1.49
C MET A 192 -10.77 -10.44 0.84
N ARG A 193 -11.82 -11.27 0.94
CA ARG A 193 -11.88 -12.53 0.22
C ARG A 193 -11.92 -12.32 -1.29
N VAL A 194 -12.69 -11.33 -1.77
CA VAL A 194 -12.72 -10.97 -3.19
C VAL A 194 -11.35 -10.47 -3.67
N VAL A 195 -10.66 -9.63 -2.89
CA VAL A 195 -9.27 -9.19 -3.17
C VAL A 195 -8.37 -10.41 -3.36
N THR A 196 -8.44 -11.38 -2.45
CA THR A 196 -7.63 -12.61 -2.52
C THR A 196 -7.90 -13.40 -3.81
N LEU A 197 -9.17 -13.56 -4.20
CA LEU A 197 -9.55 -14.26 -5.44
C LEU A 197 -9.00 -13.56 -6.69
N ILE A 198 -9.06 -12.23 -6.73
CA ILE A 198 -8.51 -11.44 -7.85
C ILE A 198 -6.98 -11.54 -7.88
N MET A 199 -6.32 -11.54 -6.72
CA MET A 199 -4.86 -11.69 -6.64
C MET A 199 -4.37 -13.07 -7.11
N MET A 200 -5.20 -14.11 -7.08
CA MET A 200 -4.85 -15.40 -7.71
C MET A 200 -4.72 -15.30 -9.23
N LEU A 201 -5.36 -14.31 -9.86
CA LEU A 201 -5.25 -14.03 -11.30
C LEU A 201 -4.03 -13.16 -11.63
N ALA A 202 -3.40 -12.53 -10.62
CA ALA A 202 -2.28 -11.62 -10.81
C ALA A 202 -1.09 -12.19 -11.60
N PRO A 203 -0.66 -13.46 -11.42
CA PRO A 203 0.42 -14.02 -12.24
C PRO A 203 0.13 -13.95 -13.75
N PHE A 204 -1.12 -14.18 -14.16
CA PHE A 204 -1.55 -14.15 -15.55
C PHE A 204 -1.76 -12.73 -16.06
N GLY A 205 -2.38 -11.87 -15.24
CA GLY A 205 -2.59 -10.46 -15.57
C GLY A 205 -1.27 -9.70 -15.72
N VAL A 206 -0.34 -9.89 -14.77
CA VAL A 206 1.00 -9.29 -14.82
C VAL A 206 1.81 -9.84 -16.00
N PHE A 207 1.74 -11.14 -16.26
CA PHE A 207 2.36 -11.73 -17.46
C PHE A 207 1.89 -11.04 -18.74
N ALA A 208 0.57 -10.91 -18.93
CA ALA A 208 -0.01 -10.29 -20.12
C ALA A 208 0.37 -8.81 -20.24
N LEU A 209 0.28 -8.05 -19.14
CA LEU A 209 0.68 -6.64 -19.10
C LEU A 209 2.16 -6.48 -19.46
N MET A 210 3.06 -7.28 -18.88
CA MET A 210 4.50 -7.22 -19.16
C MET A 210 4.87 -7.68 -20.58
N ALA A 211 4.16 -8.68 -21.11
CA ALA A 211 4.33 -9.12 -22.49
C ALA A 211 3.92 -8.03 -23.48
N LYS A 212 2.73 -7.43 -23.29
CA LYS A 212 2.27 -6.29 -24.09
C LYS A 212 3.26 -5.12 -23.99
N LEU A 213 3.70 -4.80 -22.78
CA LEU A 213 4.65 -3.71 -22.53
C LEU A 213 5.97 -3.91 -23.28
N SER A 214 6.52 -5.12 -23.22
CA SER A 214 7.82 -5.44 -23.83
C SER A 214 7.75 -5.48 -25.37
N LEU A 215 6.55 -5.71 -25.92
CA LEU A 215 6.26 -5.63 -27.34
C LEU A 215 6.15 -4.18 -27.83
N THR A 216 5.50 -3.30 -27.06
CA THR A 216 5.19 -1.94 -27.49
C THR A 216 6.26 -0.91 -27.13
N LEU A 217 7.01 -1.12 -26.04
CA LEU A 217 7.87 -0.10 -25.47
C LEU A 217 9.37 -0.38 -25.66
N GLY A 218 10.14 0.65 -26.05
CA GLY A 218 11.59 0.59 -26.31
C GLY A 218 12.47 0.34 -25.07
N LEU A 219 13.77 0.12 -25.28
CA LEU A 219 14.75 -0.07 -24.19
C LEU A 219 14.81 1.13 -23.22
N ASP A 220 14.55 2.35 -23.70
CA ASP A 220 14.51 3.58 -22.90
C ASP A 220 13.43 3.54 -21.79
N THR A 221 12.41 2.70 -21.98
CA THR A 221 11.35 2.44 -21.00
C THR A 221 11.86 1.64 -19.82
N PHE A 222 12.69 0.63 -20.09
CA PHE A 222 13.30 -0.19 -19.05
C PHE A 222 14.21 0.65 -18.17
N GLU A 223 14.94 1.62 -18.75
CA GLU A 223 15.72 2.59 -17.97
C GLU A 223 14.82 3.43 -17.05
N SER A 224 13.72 3.97 -17.57
CA SER A 224 12.80 4.82 -16.81
C SER A 224 12.10 4.05 -15.68
N VAL A 225 11.67 2.80 -15.94
CA VAL A 225 11.10 1.90 -14.92
C VAL A 225 12.15 1.50 -13.88
N ALA A 226 13.41 1.28 -14.29
CA ALA A 226 14.50 1.01 -13.36
C ALA A 226 14.83 2.23 -12.48
N LYS A 227 14.81 3.46 -13.03
CA LYS A 227 14.94 4.71 -12.27
C LYS A 227 13.80 4.86 -11.27
N TYR A 228 12.56 4.66 -11.70
CA TYR A 228 11.39 4.64 -10.83
C TYR A 228 11.59 3.65 -9.66
N PHE A 229 11.94 2.40 -9.96
CA PHE A 229 12.20 1.37 -8.96
C PHE A 229 13.28 1.80 -7.96
N GLY A 230 14.40 2.33 -8.46
CA GLY A 230 15.50 2.81 -7.64
C GLY A 230 15.10 3.95 -6.71
N ILE A 231 14.35 4.93 -7.20
CA ILE A 231 13.87 6.06 -6.38
C ILE A 231 12.94 5.55 -5.28
N VAL A 232 11.94 4.73 -5.61
CA VAL A 232 11.01 4.18 -4.59
C VAL A 232 11.81 3.42 -3.53
N LEU A 233 12.73 2.56 -3.94
CA LEU A 233 13.55 1.78 -3.02
C LEU A 233 14.39 2.67 -2.10
N ILE A 234 15.06 3.70 -2.65
CA ILE A 234 15.86 4.64 -1.88
C ILE A 234 15.00 5.41 -0.87
N VAL A 235 13.85 5.92 -1.30
CA VAL A 235 12.94 6.67 -0.42
C VAL A 235 12.38 5.77 0.69
N LEU A 236 11.99 4.53 0.38
CA LEU A 236 11.57 3.54 1.38
C LEU A 236 12.65 3.26 2.41
N LEU A 237 13.90 3.09 1.97
CA LEU A 237 15.04 2.87 2.87
C LEU A 237 15.34 4.10 3.71
N ILE A 238 15.28 5.31 3.14
CA ILE A 238 15.43 6.57 3.88
C ILE A 238 14.33 6.69 4.94
N HIS A 239 13.08 6.43 4.58
CA HIS A 239 11.96 6.53 5.52
C HIS A 239 12.09 5.51 6.66
N GLY A 240 12.32 4.25 6.30
CA GLY A 240 12.44 3.14 7.25
C GLY A 240 13.68 3.19 8.16
N LEU A 241 14.83 3.64 7.64
CA LEU A 241 16.12 3.60 8.34
C LEU A 241 16.61 4.96 8.84
N LEU A 242 16.03 6.07 8.40
CA LEU A 242 16.39 7.40 8.87
C LEU A 242 15.20 8.13 9.49
N VAL A 243 14.06 8.25 8.80
CA VAL A 243 12.91 9.03 9.31
C VAL A 243 12.33 8.40 10.57
N TYR A 244 11.94 7.13 10.56
CA TYR A 244 11.42 6.51 11.78
C TYR A 244 12.42 6.44 12.93
N PRO A 245 13.69 6.01 12.71
CA PRO A 245 14.70 6.01 13.76
C PRO A 245 14.97 7.40 14.35
N ALA A 246 14.93 8.46 13.52
CA ALA A 246 15.06 9.83 13.97
C ALA A 246 13.85 10.26 14.81
N LEU A 247 12.62 10.00 14.35
CA LEU A 247 11.40 10.28 15.12
C LEU A 247 11.40 9.56 16.46
N LEU A 248 11.79 8.27 16.48
CA LEU A 248 11.97 7.52 17.71
C LEU A 248 12.97 8.23 18.63
N LYS A 249 14.16 8.59 18.15
CA LYS A 249 15.18 9.26 18.97
C LYS A 249 14.69 10.59 19.55
N VAL A 250 14.08 11.42 18.71
CA VAL A 250 13.67 12.78 19.09
C VAL A 250 12.51 12.75 20.09
N LEU A 251 11.53 11.87 19.89
CA LEU A 251 10.32 11.82 20.72
C LEU A 251 10.47 10.98 21.98
N THR A 252 11.39 10.01 22.01
CA THR A 252 11.56 9.08 23.14
C THR A 252 12.93 9.13 23.80
N GLY A 253 13.96 9.66 23.13
CA GLY A 253 15.35 9.56 23.58
C GLY A 253 15.98 8.17 23.43
N LEU A 254 15.22 7.14 23.02
CA LEU A 254 15.68 5.76 22.90
C LEU A 254 16.75 5.57 21.81
N ASN A 255 17.54 4.51 21.92
CA ASN A 255 18.59 4.19 20.94
C ASN A 255 17.98 3.57 19.66
N PRO A 256 18.08 4.24 18.50
CA PRO A 256 17.46 3.74 17.28
C PRO A 256 18.16 2.52 16.68
N LEU A 257 19.46 2.36 16.92
CA LEU A 257 20.19 1.16 16.48
C LEU A 257 19.73 -0.08 17.24
N MET A 258 19.30 0.08 18.49
CA MET A 258 18.75 -1.04 19.25
C MET A 258 17.39 -1.47 18.68
N PHE A 259 16.53 -0.49 18.37
CA PHE A 259 15.26 -0.73 17.71
C PHE A 259 15.43 -1.49 16.38
N ILE A 260 16.28 -1.00 15.46
CA ILE A 260 16.48 -1.65 14.15
C ILE A 260 16.98 -3.10 14.31
N ARG A 261 17.92 -3.35 15.24
CA ARG A 261 18.43 -4.71 15.50
C ARG A 261 17.36 -5.67 15.99
N LYS A 262 16.42 -5.21 16.82
CA LYS A 262 15.34 -6.04 17.36
C LYS A 262 14.19 -6.23 16.37
N MET A 263 13.98 -5.29 15.44
CA MET A 263 12.97 -5.39 14.39
C MET A 263 13.34 -6.31 13.23
N ARG A 264 14.61 -6.70 13.09
CA ARG A 264 15.12 -7.44 11.92
C ARG A 264 14.26 -8.66 11.55
N ASP A 265 13.90 -9.47 12.54
CA ASP A 265 13.19 -10.73 12.29
C ASP A 265 11.74 -10.45 11.81
N VAL A 266 11.09 -9.43 12.38
CA VAL A 266 9.78 -8.91 11.92
C VAL A 266 9.86 -8.35 10.51
N GLN A 267 10.88 -7.54 10.20
CA GLN A 267 11.08 -6.91 8.89
C GLN A 267 11.30 -7.96 7.79
N LEU A 268 12.07 -9.02 8.09
CA LEU A 268 12.30 -10.12 7.15
C LEU A 268 11.02 -10.92 6.89
N PHE A 269 10.20 -11.15 7.93
CA PHE A 269 8.91 -11.83 7.78
C PHE A 269 7.88 -10.97 7.03
N ALA A 270 7.81 -9.67 7.31
CA ALA A 270 6.98 -8.72 6.56
C ALA A 270 7.41 -8.65 5.09
N PHE A 271 8.72 -8.65 4.83
CA PHE A 271 9.26 -8.67 3.49
C PHE A 271 8.89 -9.95 2.74
N SER A 272 9.00 -11.13 3.36
CA SER A 272 8.72 -12.40 2.70
C SER A 272 7.22 -12.59 2.40
N THR A 273 6.35 -12.16 3.32
CA THR A 273 4.90 -12.30 3.20
C THR A 273 4.27 -11.20 2.36
N ALA A 274 4.87 -10.01 2.32
CA ALA A 274 4.28 -8.78 1.79
C ALA A 274 2.89 -8.46 2.39
N SER A 275 2.65 -8.89 3.63
CA SER A 275 1.39 -8.62 4.34
C SER A 275 1.65 -8.13 5.75
N SER A 276 1.21 -6.91 6.04
CA SER A 276 1.25 -6.33 7.39
C SER A 276 0.35 -7.13 8.34
N SER A 277 -0.83 -7.55 7.86
CA SER A 277 -1.77 -8.34 8.64
C SER A 277 -1.24 -9.73 8.99
N ALA A 278 -0.57 -10.42 8.05
CA ALA A 278 0.06 -11.72 8.33
C ALA A 278 1.23 -11.60 9.32
N THR A 279 1.89 -10.44 9.35
CA THR A 279 3.04 -10.19 10.23
C THR A 279 2.64 -9.75 11.64
N LEU A 280 1.38 -9.36 11.84
CA LEU A 280 0.88 -8.79 13.09
C LEU A 280 1.21 -9.62 14.35
N PRO A 281 1.04 -10.96 14.39
CA PRO A 281 1.38 -11.74 15.59
C PRO A 281 2.86 -11.63 15.98
N VAL A 282 3.75 -11.69 14.99
CA VAL A 282 5.21 -11.58 15.19
C VAL A 282 5.60 -10.16 15.62
N THR A 283 4.92 -9.14 15.06
CA THR A 283 5.11 -7.74 15.45
C THR A 283 4.67 -7.51 16.89
N MET A 284 3.51 -8.03 17.29
CA MET A 284 2.99 -7.90 18.67
C MET A 284 3.92 -8.56 19.68
N GLN A 285 4.35 -9.80 19.42
CA GLN A 285 5.29 -10.51 20.29
C GLN A 285 6.62 -9.76 20.42
N THR A 286 7.13 -9.18 19.33
CA THR A 286 8.36 -8.39 19.34
C THR A 286 8.18 -7.08 20.11
N ALA A 287 7.09 -6.36 19.89
CA ALA A 287 6.80 -5.10 20.58
C ALA A 287 6.67 -5.29 22.10
N GLU A 288 5.97 -6.35 22.52
CA GLU A 288 5.76 -6.65 23.93
C GLU A 288 7.03 -7.18 24.60
N HIS A 289 7.55 -8.31 24.12
CA HIS A 289 8.58 -9.05 24.86
C HIS A 289 10.01 -8.64 24.52
N ARG A 290 10.24 -7.97 23.37
CA ARG A 290 11.58 -7.52 22.97
C ARG A 290 11.74 -6.01 23.04
N MET A 291 10.69 -5.24 22.80
CA MET A 291 10.76 -3.77 22.84
C MET A 291 10.25 -3.18 24.15
N GLY A 292 9.50 -3.94 24.96
CA GLY A 292 9.04 -3.50 26.28
C GLY A 292 7.79 -2.61 26.25
N ALA A 293 7.01 -2.60 25.16
CA ALA A 293 5.72 -1.93 25.14
C ALA A 293 4.67 -2.79 25.86
N ASP A 294 3.87 -2.21 26.76
CA ASP A 294 2.80 -2.96 27.43
C ASP A 294 1.77 -3.49 26.42
N ASN A 295 1.25 -4.69 26.67
CA ASN A 295 0.27 -5.35 25.80
C ASN A 295 -0.97 -4.48 25.57
N LYS A 296 -1.42 -3.68 26.55
CA LYS A 296 -2.57 -2.78 26.40
C LYS A 296 -2.38 -1.75 25.29
N ILE A 297 -1.13 -1.34 25.03
CA ILE A 297 -0.79 -0.41 23.96
C ILE A 297 -0.55 -1.16 22.65
N ALA A 298 0.23 -2.25 22.69
CA ALA A 298 0.60 -3.02 21.51
C ALA A 298 -0.62 -3.68 20.83
N SER A 299 -1.52 -4.29 21.61
CA SER A 299 -2.76 -4.94 21.12
C SER A 299 -3.77 -3.98 20.50
N PHE A 300 -3.62 -2.67 20.70
CA PHE A 300 -4.46 -1.66 20.09
C PHE A 300 -3.77 -0.98 18.90
N THR A 301 -2.54 -0.50 19.10
CA THR A 301 -1.83 0.34 18.11
C THR A 301 -1.33 -0.44 16.90
N LEU A 302 -0.92 -1.70 17.06
CA LEU A 302 -0.40 -2.52 15.97
C LEU A 302 -1.50 -3.03 15.02
N PRO A 303 -2.65 -3.56 15.50
CA PRO A 303 -3.74 -3.91 14.59
C PRO A 303 -4.30 -2.70 13.85
N LEU A 304 -4.38 -1.54 14.53
CA LEU A 304 -4.75 -0.28 13.89
C LEU A 304 -3.72 0.11 12.82
N GLY A 305 -2.43 0.06 13.15
CA GLY A 305 -1.32 0.36 12.23
C GLY A 305 -1.35 -0.48 10.96
N ALA A 306 -1.57 -1.79 11.08
CA ALA A 306 -1.65 -2.72 9.95
C ALA A 306 -2.72 -2.36 8.90
N THR A 307 -3.66 -1.46 9.23
CA THR A 307 -4.72 -0.97 8.32
C THR A 307 -4.66 0.53 8.02
N VAL A 308 -3.89 1.30 8.79
CA VAL A 308 -3.88 2.77 8.71
C VAL A 308 -2.53 3.31 8.26
N ASN A 309 -1.46 2.70 8.77
CA ASN A 309 -0.09 3.15 8.57
C ASN A 309 0.51 2.50 7.33
N MET A 310 0.27 3.14 6.20
CA MET A 310 0.74 2.66 4.90
C MET A 310 1.73 3.63 4.25
N ASP A 311 2.67 4.16 5.03
CA ASP A 311 3.72 5.07 4.58
C ASP A 311 4.47 4.57 3.34
N GLY A 312 4.83 3.28 3.31
CA GLY A 312 5.48 2.67 2.16
C GLY A 312 4.61 2.67 0.91
N THR A 313 3.30 2.47 1.08
CA THR A 313 2.31 2.59 -0.01
C THR A 313 2.21 4.03 -0.48
N ALA A 314 2.17 5.00 0.43
CA ALA A 314 2.13 6.42 0.12
C ALA A 314 3.41 6.89 -0.61
N ILE A 315 4.58 6.35 -0.25
CA ILE A 315 5.84 6.58 -0.96
C ILE A 315 5.74 6.10 -2.40
N MET A 316 5.29 4.86 -2.62
CA MET A 316 5.11 4.37 -3.99
C MET A 316 4.14 5.24 -4.77
N GLN A 317 3.01 5.62 -4.17
CA GLN A 317 2.01 6.46 -4.82
C GLN A 317 2.58 7.82 -5.23
N GLY A 318 3.32 8.48 -4.34
CA GLY A 318 3.96 9.77 -4.64
C GLY A 318 4.93 9.69 -5.81
N VAL A 319 5.82 8.69 -5.82
CA VAL A 319 6.78 8.52 -6.93
C VAL A 319 6.04 8.11 -8.22
N ALA A 320 5.05 7.21 -8.13
CA ALA A 320 4.30 6.71 -9.28
C ALA A 320 3.47 7.81 -9.95
N THR A 321 2.83 8.68 -9.17
CA THR A 321 2.10 9.85 -9.68
C THR A 321 3.00 10.75 -10.50
N VAL A 322 4.17 11.12 -9.96
CA VAL A 322 5.13 11.98 -10.68
C VAL A 322 5.68 11.27 -11.92
N PHE A 323 6.02 9.98 -11.81
CA PHE A 323 6.51 9.17 -12.93
C PHE A 323 5.50 9.10 -14.07
N ILE A 324 4.24 8.77 -13.78
CA ILE A 324 3.17 8.65 -14.77
C ILE A 324 2.90 10.02 -15.40
N ALA A 325 2.81 11.09 -14.62
CA ALA A 325 2.66 12.43 -15.15
C ALA A 325 3.77 12.78 -16.16
N GLN A 326 5.03 12.50 -15.83
CA GLN A 326 6.18 12.74 -16.71
C GLN A 326 6.15 11.87 -17.98
N VAL A 327 5.75 10.60 -17.88
CA VAL A 327 5.63 9.70 -19.04
C VAL A 327 4.56 10.18 -20.00
N PHE A 328 3.42 10.67 -19.50
CA PHE A 328 2.32 11.17 -20.33
C PHE A 328 2.46 12.66 -20.71
N GLY A 329 3.53 13.33 -20.28
CA GLY A 329 3.73 14.76 -20.53
C GLY A 329 2.66 15.65 -19.89
N ILE A 330 2.09 15.21 -18.78
CA ILE A 330 1.07 15.96 -18.02
C ILE A 330 1.78 16.78 -16.94
N ASP A 331 1.66 18.10 -17.04
CA ASP A 331 2.17 19.01 -16.02
C ASP A 331 1.22 19.05 -14.82
N LEU A 332 1.69 18.56 -13.68
CA LEU A 332 0.96 18.65 -12.42
C LEU A 332 1.24 20.00 -11.75
N SER A 333 0.18 20.69 -11.37
CA SER A 333 0.24 21.92 -10.60
C SER A 333 0.57 21.63 -9.12
N LEU A 334 0.92 22.68 -8.37
CA LEU A 334 1.09 22.56 -6.92
C LEU A 334 -0.20 22.06 -6.23
N SER A 335 -1.38 22.47 -6.71
CA SER A 335 -2.67 21.99 -6.21
C SER A 335 -2.84 20.49 -6.41
N ASP A 336 -2.40 19.95 -7.54
CA ASP A 336 -2.50 18.52 -7.83
C ASP A 336 -1.62 17.70 -6.88
N TYR A 337 -0.39 18.16 -6.62
CA TYR A 337 0.49 17.53 -5.64
C TYR A 337 -0.09 17.58 -4.22
N LEU A 338 -0.67 18.71 -3.80
CA LEU A 338 -1.34 18.80 -2.51
C LEU A 338 -2.54 17.86 -2.42
N MET A 339 -3.29 17.71 -3.52
CA MET A 339 -4.41 16.77 -3.60
C MET A 339 -3.93 15.32 -3.51
N VAL A 340 -2.83 14.96 -4.18
CA VAL A 340 -2.20 13.64 -4.08
C VAL A 340 -1.76 13.35 -2.64
N ILE A 341 -1.09 14.30 -1.99
CA ILE A 341 -0.66 14.17 -0.59
C ILE A 341 -1.88 13.94 0.31
N LEU A 342 -2.92 14.77 0.18
CA LEU A 342 -4.12 14.68 1.00
C LEU A 342 -4.87 13.36 0.76
N THR A 343 -5.14 13.02 -0.50
CA THR A 343 -5.90 11.83 -0.86
C THR A 343 -5.14 10.56 -0.49
N ALA A 344 -3.84 10.46 -0.78
CA ALA A 344 -3.05 9.29 -0.40
C ALA A 344 -2.92 9.15 1.12
N THR A 345 -2.75 10.25 1.86
CA THR A 345 -2.67 10.23 3.33
C THR A 345 -3.99 9.79 3.96
N LEU A 346 -5.11 10.30 3.46
CA LEU A 346 -6.42 9.90 3.97
C LEU A 346 -6.82 8.49 3.52
N ALA A 347 -6.44 8.09 2.30
CA ALA A 347 -6.67 6.76 1.77
C ALA A 347 -5.80 5.69 2.45
N SER A 348 -4.65 6.06 3.03
CA SER A 348 -3.84 5.13 3.81
C SER A 348 -4.63 4.57 4.99
N VAL A 349 -5.55 5.38 5.56
CA VAL A 349 -6.52 4.95 6.55
C VAL A 349 -7.49 3.96 5.88
N GLY A 350 -7.60 2.75 6.41
CA GLY A 350 -8.48 1.74 5.84
C GLY A 350 -7.91 1.06 4.59
N THR A 351 -6.61 1.19 4.31
CA THR A 351 -5.99 0.30 3.35
C THR A 351 -5.79 -1.06 4.01
N ALA A 352 -6.16 -2.16 3.35
CA ALA A 352 -5.94 -3.48 3.93
C ALA A 352 -4.48 -3.94 3.79
N GLY A 353 -3.91 -4.49 4.87
CA GLY A 353 -2.51 -4.93 4.95
C GLY A 353 -2.20 -6.23 4.20
N VAL A 354 -2.72 -6.39 2.98
CA VAL A 354 -2.54 -7.59 2.14
C VAL A 354 -1.87 -7.25 0.80
N PRO A 355 -1.24 -8.23 0.13
CA PRO A 355 -0.48 -7.98 -1.09
C PRO A 355 -1.32 -7.37 -2.22
N GLY A 356 -0.73 -6.43 -2.95
CA GLY A 356 -1.33 -5.85 -4.15
C GLY A 356 -2.37 -4.75 -3.94
N VAL A 357 -2.80 -4.47 -2.71
CA VAL A 357 -3.75 -3.38 -2.43
C VAL A 357 -3.17 -2.00 -2.77
N GLY A 358 -1.86 -1.82 -2.65
CA GLY A 358 -1.21 -0.53 -2.98
C GLY A 358 -1.48 -0.05 -4.40
N LEU A 359 -1.57 -0.96 -5.38
CA LEU A 359 -1.86 -0.65 -6.79
C LEU A 359 -3.33 -0.25 -7.01
N ILE A 360 -4.24 -0.89 -6.27
CA ILE A 360 -5.66 -0.53 -6.26
C ILE A 360 -5.79 0.91 -5.76
N MET A 361 -5.11 1.24 -4.68
CA MET A 361 -5.14 2.59 -4.11
C MET A 361 -4.45 3.63 -5.00
N LEU A 362 -3.40 3.26 -5.73
CA LEU A 362 -2.77 4.13 -6.71
C LEU A 362 -3.74 4.54 -7.82
N ALA A 363 -4.58 3.62 -8.32
CA ALA A 363 -5.57 3.96 -9.35
C ALA A 363 -6.51 5.07 -8.89
N MET A 364 -6.89 5.08 -7.61
CA MET A 364 -7.65 6.17 -7.01
C MET A 364 -6.87 7.49 -7.02
N VAL A 365 -5.61 7.48 -6.60
CA VAL A 365 -4.78 8.69 -6.50
C VAL A 365 -4.58 9.31 -7.87
N LEU A 366 -4.36 8.49 -8.91
CA LEU A 366 -4.21 8.95 -10.28
C LEU A 366 -5.50 9.58 -10.82
N ASN A 367 -6.64 8.90 -10.68
CA ASN A 367 -7.94 9.43 -11.11
C ASN A 367 -8.25 10.78 -10.47
N GLN A 368 -7.85 10.98 -9.21
CA GLN A 368 -8.12 12.20 -8.46
C GLN A 368 -7.46 13.45 -9.08
N VAL A 369 -6.29 13.29 -9.69
CA VAL A 369 -5.57 14.35 -10.41
C VAL A 369 -5.66 14.19 -11.93
N GLY A 370 -6.61 13.37 -12.40
CA GLY A 370 -6.86 13.18 -13.81
C GLY A 370 -5.83 12.34 -14.56
N LEU A 371 -4.89 11.69 -13.89
CA LEU A 371 -3.89 10.87 -14.57
C LEU A 371 -4.49 9.54 -15.08
N PRO A 372 -4.05 9.04 -16.25
CA PRO A 372 -4.50 7.77 -16.79
C PRO A 372 -3.98 6.61 -15.93
N VAL A 373 -4.92 5.82 -15.41
CA VAL A 373 -4.67 4.62 -14.61
C VAL A 373 -3.99 3.51 -15.42
N GLU A 374 -4.03 3.59 -16.75
CA GLU A 374 -3.29 2.72 -17.67
C GLU A 374 -1.78 2.86 -17.46
N GLY A 375 -1.30 4.01 -16.95
CA GLY A 375 0.10 4.21 -16.55
C GLY A 375 0.59 3.23 -15.48
N ILE A 376 -0.31 2.63 -14.70
CA ILE A 376 0.04 1.58 -13.72
C ILE A 376 0.65 0.36 -14.42
N ALA A 377 0.27 0.07 -15.66
CA ALA A 377 0.81 -1.05 -16.42
C ALA A 377 2.34 -0.96 -16.63
N LEU A 378 2.92 0.24 -16.61
CA LEU A 378 4.36 0.47 -16.75
C LEU A 378 5.15 -0.02 -15.52
N ILE A 379 4.54 0.08 -14.34
CA ILE A 379 5.22 -0.15 -13.05
C ILE A 379 4.75 -1.43 -12.34
N ILE A 380 3.62 -2.01 -12.75
CA ILE A 380 3.01 -3.17 -12.08
C ILE A 380 3.94 -4.38 -12.00
N GLY A 381 4.82 -4.56 -12.98
CA GLY A 381 5.81 -5.63 -12.96
C GLY A 381 6.77 -5.49 -11.78
N VAL A 382 7.44 -4.34 -11.70
CA VAL A 382 8.42 -4.08 -10.64
C VAL A 382 7.78 -3.85 -9.27
N ASP A 383 6.49 -3.49 -9.23
CA ASP A 383 5.76 -3.22 -7.99
C ASP A 383 5.80 -4.41 -7.02
N ARG A 384 5.79 -5.65 -7.51
CA ARG A 384 5.80 -6.80 -6.60
C ARG A 384 7.04 -6.84 -5.71
N LEU A 385 8.19 -6.44 -6.23
CA LEU A 385 9.44 -6.34 -5.48
C LEU A 385 9.39 -5.19 -4.47
N LEU A 386 8.84 -4.05 -4.90
CA LEU A 386 8.65 -2.88 -4.04
C LEU A 386 7.66 -3.17 -2.92
N ASP A 387 6.61 -3.95 -3.18
CA ASP A 387 5.57 -4.32 -2.23
C ASP A 387 6.14 -4.98 -0.97
N MET A 388 7.07 -5.93 -1.14
CA MET A 388 7.77 -6.57 -0.03
C MET A 388 8.51 -5.55 0.85
N VAL A 389 9.21 -4.60 0.23
CA VAL A 389 9.94 -3.55 0.96
C VAL A 389 8.97 -2.59 1.64
N ARG A 390 7.87 -2.20 0.97
CA ARG A 390 6.82 -1.36 1.54
C ARG A 390 6.24 -1.97 2.80
N THR A 391 5.89 -3.26 2.76
CA THR A 391 5.35 -3.95 3.93
C THR A 391 6.32 -3.93 5.10
N ALA A 392 7.61 -4.19 4.84
CA ALA A 392 8.64 -4.12 5.89
C ALA A 392 8.76 -2.71 6.50
N VAL A 393 8.66 -1.66 5.67
CA VAL A 393 8.65 -0.26 6.14
C VAL A 393 7.39 0.03 6.96
N ASN A 394 6.20 -0.37 6.49
CA ASN A 394 4.94 -0.13 7.21
C ASN A 394 4.95 -0.75 8.61
N VAL A 395 5.32 -2.03 8.72
CA VAL A 395 5.41 -2.73 10.01
C VAL A 395 6.49 -2.13 10.93
N THR A 396 7.54 -1.55 10.34
CA THR A 396 8.53 -0.76 11.09
C THR A 396 7.91 0.50 11.68
N GLY A 397 7.12 1.23 10.89
CA GLY A 397 6.36 2.39 11.35
C GLY A 397 5.36 2.05 12.45
N ASP A 398 4.65 0.92 12.34
CA ASP A 398 3.70 0.44 13.36
C ASP A 398 4.40 0.29 14.70
N SER A 399 5.55 -0.40 14.69
CA SER A 399 6.33 -0.64 15.91
C SER A 399 6.90 0.65 16.51
N VAL A 400 7.29 1.61 15.66
CA VAL A 400 7.79 2.93 16.11
C VAL A 400 6.67 3.72 16.77
N ALA A 401 5.49 3.76 16.16
CA ALA A 401 4.32 4.41 16.72
C ALA A 401 3.94 3.78 18.07
N THR A 402 3.86 2.45 18.13
CA THR A 402 3.57 1.71 19.37
C THR A 402 4.54 2.07 20.49
N ILE A 403 5.85 2.11 20.22
CA ILE A 403 6.87 2.44 21.23
C ILE A 403 6.76 3.89 21.68
N ILE A 404 6.60 4.84 20.75
CA ILE A 404 6.46 6.27 21.07
C ILE A 404 5.22 6.49 21.93
N VAL A 405 4.10 5.89 21.54
CA VAL A 405 2.83 6.00 22.23
C VAL A 405 2.93 5.35 23.62
N ALA A 406 3.45 4.12 23.72
CA ALA A 406 3.66 3.42 24.99
C ALA A 406 4.51 4.24 25.96
N LYS A 407 5.63 4.79 25.49
CA LYS A 407 6.48 5.64 26.32
C LYS A 407 5.78 6.93 26.75
N SER A 408 5.01 7.56 25.85
CA SER A 408 4.26 8.77 26.17
C SER A 408 3.13 8.55 27.18
N GLU A 409 2.65 7.30 27.31
CA GLU A 409 1.60 6.90 28.25
C GLU A 409 2.18 6.32 29.57
N GLY A 410 3.50 6.18 29.68
CA GLY A 410 4.15 5.59 30.86
C GLY A 410 4.07 4.07 30.94
N GLU A 411 3.65 3.42 29.85
CA GLU A 411 3.42 1.97 29.73
C GLU A 411 4.54 1.31 28.91
N PHE A 412 5.80 1.67 29.23
CA PHE A 412 6.99 1.22 28.49
C PHE A 412 8.12 0.83 29.45
N ASN A 413 8.71 -0.34 29.22
CA ASN A 413 9.83 -0.87 29.99
C ASN A 413 11.16 -0.65 29.25
N GLU A 414 11.94 0.32 29.72
CA GLU A 414 13.25 0.63 29.14
C GLU A 414 14.31 -0.46 29.36
N GLU A 415 14.21 -1.26 30.42
CA GLU A 415 15.16 -2.34 30.70
C GLU A 415 15.06 -3.43 29.63
N ILE A 416 13.83 -3.83 29.30
CA ILE A 416 13.56 -4.77 28.20
C ILE A 416 14.08 -4.20 26.88
N PHE A 417 13.81 -2.92 26.59
CA PHE A 417 14.27 -2.29 25.35
C PHE A 417 15.80 -2.27 25.24
N ASN A 418 16.51 -2.00 26.33
CA ASN A 418 17.96 -1.88 26.34
C ASN A 418 18.70 -3.22 26.36
N ASP A 419 18.05 -4.34 26.70
CA ASP A 419 18.64 -5.68 26.59
C ASP A 419 18.60 -6.20 25.13
N PRO A 420 19.76 -6.36 24.44
CA PRO A 420 19.79 -6.85 23.06
C PRO A 420 19.25 -8.28 22.87
N MET A 421 19.21 -9.08 23.93
CA MET A 421 18.83 -10.50 23.90
C MET A 421 17.43 -10.79 24.46
N ALA A 422 16.69 -9.76 24.88
CA ALA A 422 15.31 -9.88 25.36
C ALA A 422 14.47 -10.78 24.42
N SER A 423 13.90 -11.84 25.00
CA SER A 423 13.04 -12.87 24.40
C SER A 423 13.45 -13.39 23.00
N LYS A 424 14.74 -13.41 22.68
CA LYS A 424 15.23 -13.88 21.36
C LYS A 424 15.01 -15.39 21.10
N LYS A 425 14.73 -16.20 22.14
CA LYS A 425 14.52 -17.65 22.04
C LYS A 425 13.06 -18.08 21.86
N GLU A 426 12.09 -17.19 22.08
CA GLU A 426 10.65 -17.50 22.03
C GLU A 426 9.99 -17.15 20.69
N ILE A 427 10.68 -16.39 19.83
CA ILE A 427 10.23 -16.07 18.47
C ILE A 427 10.85 -17.09 17.50
N ASP A 428 10.42 -18.35 17.60
CA ASP A 428 10.76 -19.35 16.59
C ASP A 428 9.76 -19.20 15.44
N ILE A 429 10.16 -18.51 14.37
CA ILE A 429 9.31 -18.21 13.21
C ILE A 429 8.77 -19.51 12.59
N ASP A 430 9.54 -20.61 12.67
CA ASP A 430 9.15 -21.93 12.17
C ASP A 430 7.96 -22.54 12.96
N SER A 431 7.74 -22.12 14.21
CA SER A 431 6.60 -22.58 15.03
C SER A 431 5.27 -21.92 14.65
N LEU A 432 5.30 -20.80 13.92
CA LEU A 432 4.12 -20.06 13.46
C LEU A 432 3.71 -20.43 12.01
N GLU A 433 4.58 -21.10 11.25
CA GLU A 433 4.26 -21.67 9.93
C GLU A 433 3.50 -23.02 10.02
N GLY A 434 3.09 -23.45 11.22
CA GLY A 434 2.44 -24.73 11.47
C GLY A 434 1.01 -24.84 10.93
N ASN A 435 0.86 -25.54 9.80
CA ASN A 435 -0.27 -26.41 9.41
C ASN A 435 -1.62 -26.19 10.13
N ASP A 436 -2.50 -25.33 9.60
CA ASP A 436 -3.95 -25.53 9.81
C ASP A 436 -4.84 -24.91 8.71
N LEU A 437 -4.60 -25.29 7.45
CA LEU A 437 -5.55 -25.06 6.34
C LEU A 437 -6.32 -26.33 5.95
N THR A 438 -6.43 -27.32 6.85
CA THR A 438 -7.18 -28.57 6.60
C THR A 438 -8.26 -28.91 7.64
N ARG A 439 -8.71 -27.93 8.44
CA ARG A 439 -9.94 -28.01 9.24
C ARG A 439 -10.55 -26.60 9.15
N THR A 440 -11.65 -26.31 8.48
CA THR A 440 -12.93 -27.00 8.25
C THR A 440 -13.58 -26.40 7.00
#